data_AF-A0AAU2RH06-F1
#
_entry.id   AF-A0AAU2RH06-F1
#
_cell.length_a   1.000
_cell.length_b   1.000
_cell.length_c   1.000
_cell.angle_alpha   90.00
_cell.angle_beta   90.00
_cell.angle_gamma   90.00
#
_symmetry.space_group_name_H-M   'P 1'
#
loop_
_entity.id
_entity.type
_entity.pdbx_description
1 polymer ?
#
loop_
_entity_poly.entity_id
_entity_poly.type
_entity_poly.pdbx_seq_one_letter_code
_entity_poly.pdbx_strand_id
1 'polypeptide(L)'
;MSSRTAIRSPQCQHCAGRLPNLARADARFCSSPCRQAAYRKRRAAETGGMPREMTQKARWVRYTARKVPLTTHGKPASSTNPATWSDFPRVHRSRVGVGPGYVLAKQDGIVCLDLDHVVREDGTLVEWAAALLQLVPATYIEVSRSGRGLHVFGQGTLPGRGRRWSYADGTGLEVYADARYIAMTGQRWKDAPARLADLGEVLATLV
;
A
#
# COMPACT_ATOMS: atom_id res chain seq x y z
N MET A 1 -16.18 54.97 -22.59
CA MET A 1 -15.59 53.63 -22.81
C MET A 1 -15.43 52.94 -21.47
N SER A 2 -16.41 52.15 -21.03
CA SER A 2 -16.35 51.46 -19.74
C SER A 2 -15.71 50.09 -19.95
N SER A 3 -14.41 49.99 -19.66
CA SER A 3 -13.69 48.71 -19.64
C SER A 3 -14.26 47.85 -18.52
N ARG A 4 -15.12 46.89 -18.89
CA ARG A 4 -15.54 45.82 -17.98
C ARG A 4 -14.30 45.02 -17.57
N THR A 5 -13.83 45.21 -16.35
CA THR A 5 -12.83 44.34 -15.73
C THR A 5 -13.42 42.93 -15.70
N ALA A 6 -12.95 42.03 -16.56
CA ALA A 6 -13.37 40.65 -16.54
C ALA A 6 -13.02 40.06 -15.17
N ILE A 7 -14.04 39.73 -14.36
CA ILE A 7 -13.87 39.04 -13.08
C ILE A 7 -13.20 37.70 -13.41
N ARG A 8 -11.88 37.62 -13.17
CA ARG A 8 -11.12 36.40 -13.43
C ARG A 8 -11.57 35.36 -12.40
N SER A 9 -12.30 34.35 -12.84
CA SER A 9 -12.68 33.24 -11.97
C SER A 9 -11.42 32.59 -11.35
N PRO A 10 -11.47 32.21 -10.06
CA PRO A 10 -10.33 31.60 -9.37
C PRO A 10 -9.88 30.31 -10.05
N GLN A 11 -8.63 29.91 -9.84
CA GLN A 11 -8.11 28.64 -10.34
C GLN A 11 -8.61 27.46 -9.50
N CYS A 12 -8.84 26.33 -10.17
CA CYS A 12 -9.10 25.05 -9.51
C CYS A 12 -7.87 24.61 -8.71
N GLN A 13 -8.05 24.13 -7.48
CA GLN A 13 -6.92 23.63 -6.65
C GLN A 13 -6.37 22.26 -7.08
N HIS A 14 -6.89 21.68 -8.18
CA HIS A 14 -6.49 20.35 -8.66
C HIS A 14 -5.90 20.36 -10.08
N CYS A 15 -6.49 21.12 -11.00
CA CYS A 15 -6.09 21.18 -12.40
C CYS A 15 -5.79 22.63 -12.81
N ALA A 16 -5.24 22.83 -14.01
CA ALA A 16 -4.97 24.16 -14.54
C ALA A 16 -6.22 24.97 -14.95
N GLY A 17 -7.42 24.37 -14.84
CA GLY A 17 -8.69 25.01 -15.19
C GLY A 17 -9.15 26.05 -14.16
N ARG A 18 -10.15 26.84 -14.54
CA ARG A 18 -10.80 27.82 -13.65
C ARG A 18 -12.10 27.29 -13.06
N LEU A 19 -12.55 27.91 -11.97
CA LEU A 19 -13.87 27.64 -11.41
C LEU A 19 -14.98 28.16 -12.34
N PRO A 20 -16.14 27.49 -12.39
CA PRO A 20 -17.32 28.01 -13.08
C PRO A 20 -17.67 29.42 -12.60
N ASN A 21 -18.11 30.29 -13.51
CA ASN A 21 -18.48 31.67 -13.15
C ASN A 21 -19.64 31.73 -12.13
N LEU A 22 -20.51 30.71 -12.12
CA LEU A 22 -21.62 30.56 -11.18
C LEU A 22 -21.27 29.69 -9.95
N ALA A 23 -19.99 29.43 -9.72
CA ALA A 23 -19.57 28.66 -8.54
C ALA A 23 -19.83 29.45 -7.25
N ARG A 24 -20.07 28.72 -6.15
CA ARG A 24 -20.16 29.31 -4.81
C ARG A 24 -18.84 30.00 -4.46
N ALA A 25 -18.90 31.04 -3.63
CA ALA A 25 -17.72 31.82 -3.22
C ALA A 25 -16.62 30.98 -2.56
N ASP A 26 -16.99 29.88 -1.89
CA ASP A 26 -16.08 28.96 -1.21
C ASP A 26 -15.65 27.76 -2.09
N ALA A 27 -16.09 27.71 -3.35
CA ALA A 27 -15.74 26.63 -4.26
C ALA A 27 -14.23 26.58 -4.49
N ARG A 28 -13.65 25.38 -4.36
CA ARG A 28 -12.20 25.14 -4.53
C ARG A 28 -11.86 24.34 -5.77
N PHE A 29 -12.86 23.71 -6.39
CA PHE A 29 -12.68 22.77 -7.50
C PHE A 29 -13.67 23.07 -8.61
N CYS A 30 -13.21 22.97 -9.86
CA CYS A 30 -14.05 23.27 -11.02
C CYS A 30 -15.18 22.24 -11.25
N SER A 31 -15.06 21.05 -10.68
CA SER A 31 -15.99 19.94 -10.90
C SER A 31 -15.95 18.91 -9.76
N SER A 32 -16.97 18.06 -9.69
CA SER A 32 -16.97 16.90 -8.77
C SER A 32 -15.78 15.96 -9.03
N PRO A 33 -15.44 15.59 -10.29
CA PRO A 33 -14.22 14.83 -10.59
C PRO A 33 -12.93 15.46 -10.04
N CYS A 34 -12.72 16.76 -10.19
CA CYS A 34 -11.53 17.43 -9.66
C CYS A 34 -11.49 17.42 -8.13
N ARG A 35 -12.65 17.61 -7.47
CA ARG A 35 -12.75 17.50 -6.00
C ARG A 35 -12.39 16.08 -5.54
N GLN A 36 -12.92 15.06 -6.21
CA GLN A 36 -12.64 13.65 -5.88
C GLN A 36 -11.18 13.28 -6.16
N ALA A 37 -10.58 13.78 -7.22
CA ALA A 37 -9.17 13.55 -7.53
C ALA A 37 -8.23 14.23 -6.51
N ALA A 38 -8.51 15.48 -6.12
CA ALA A 38 -7.77 16.16 -5.05
C ALA A 38 -7.91 15.46 -3.70
N TYR A 39 -9.13 15.00 -3.37
CA TYR A 39 -9.37 14.18 -2.19
C TYR A 39 -8.52 12.91 -2.22
N ARG A 40 -8.56 12.14 -3.31
CA ARG A 40 -7.75 10.91 -3.47
C ARG A 40 -6.25 11.19 -3.35
N LYS A 41 -5.73 12.26 -3.97
CA LYS A 41 -4.32 12.64 -3.88
C LYS A 41 -3.91 12.97 -2.45
N ARG A 42 -4.71 13.78 -1.74
CA ARG A 42 -4.45 14.12 -0.33
C ARG A 42 -4.48 12.86 0.55
N ARG A 43 -5.47 12.00 0.37
CA ARG A 43 -5.59 10.73 1.11
C ARG A 43 -4.42 9.80 0.85
N ALA A 44 -3.97 9.67 -0.39
CA ALA A 44 -2.78 8.89 -0.71
C ALA A 44 -1.51 9.47 -0.06
N ALA A 45 -1.37 10.80 0.01
CA ALA A 45 -0.27 11.43 0.72
C ALA A 45 -0.33 11.16 2.24
N GLU A 46 -1.53 11.21 2.84
CA GLU A 46 -1.74 10.93 4.27
C GLU A 46 -1.39 9.47 4.65
N THR A 47 -1.66 8.51 3.78
CA THR A 47 -1.38 7.08 4.03
C THR A 47 -0.09 6.57 3.37
N GLY A 48 0.65 7.43 2.67
CA GLY A 48 1.79 7.00 1.84
C GLY A 48 1.40 5.97 0.77
N GLY A 49 0.17 6.01 0.27
CA GLY A 49 -0.38 5.03 -0.68
C GLY A 49 -0.89 3.73 -0.07
N MET A 50 -0.70 3.53 1.24
CA MET A 50 -1.07 2.29 1.95
C MET A 50 -2.59 2.19 2.21
N PRO A 51 -3.13 0.98 2.40
CA PRO A 51 -4.53 0.75 2.78
C PRO A 51 -4.89 1.38 4.13
N ARG A 52 -6.08 1.97 4.21
CA ARG A 52 -6.56 2.61 5.45
C ARG A 52 -6.68 1.58 6.58
N GLU A 53 -7.18 0.40 6.25
CA GLU A 53 -7.37 -0.76 7.11
C GLU A 53 -6.08 -1.15 7.84
N MET A 54 -4.92 -0.98 7.18
CA MET A 54 -3.59 -1.22 7.77
C MET A 54 -3.09 0.00 8.55
N THR A 55 -3.17 1.20 7.98
CA THR A 55 -2.65 2.43 8.62
C THR A 55 -3.36 2.80 9.93
N GLN A 56 -4.58 2.31 10.14
CA GLN A 56 -5.33 2.51 11.39
C GLN A 56 -4.92 1.58 12.53
N LYS A 57 -4.11 0.54 12.26
CA LYS A 57 -3.66 -0.42 13.27
C LYS A 57 -2.26 -0.06 13.79
N ALA A 58 -2.02 -0.24 15.09
CA ALA A 58 -0.70 -0.09 15.68
C ALA A 58 0.16 -1.35 15.45
N ARG A 59 0.55 -1.56 14.19
CA ARG A 59 1.34 -2.70 13.71
C ARG A 59 2.60 -2.28 12.94
N TRP A 60 2.95 -1.00 13.02
CA TRP A 60 3.99 -0.43 12.16
C TRP A 60 5.34 -0.41 12.85
N VAL A 61 6.37 -0.72 12.08
CA VAL A 61 7.78 -0.65 12.47
C VAL A 61 8.56 0.13 11.41
N ARG A 62 9.82 0.43 11.67
CA ARG A 62 10.81 0.83 10.66
C ARG A 62 11.68 -0.37 10.31
N TYR A 63 12.54 -0.27 9.31
CA TYR A 63 13.52 -1.32 9.04
C TYR A 63 14.85 -0.78 8.48
N THR A 64 15.95 -1.51 8.68
CA THR A 64 17.29 -1.17 8.15
C THR A 64 17.44 -1.48 6.66
N ALA A 65 18.51 -0.99 6.00
CA ALA A 65 18.84 -1.41 4.64
C ALA A 65 19.03 -2.94 4.49
N ARG A 66 19.23 -3.69 5.57
CA ARG A 66 19.30 -5.16 5.57
C ARG A 66 17.96 -5.84 5.89
N LYS A 67 16.84 -5.11 5.85
CA LYS A 67 15.50 -5.62 6.22
C LYS A 67 15.48 -6.21 7.63
N VAL A 68 16.09 -5.51 8.59
CA VAL A 68 15.95 -5.83 10.02
C VAL A 68 14.96 -4.84 10.64
N PRO A 69 13.90 -5.30 11.32
CA PRO A 69 12.86 -4.44 11.88
C PRO A 69 13.39 -3.61 13.06
N LEU A 70 12.95 -2.36 13.12
CA LEU A 70 13.33 -1.36 14.10
C LEU A 70 12.09 -0.67 14.67
N THR A 71 12.15 -0.27 15.93
CA THR A 71 11.25 0.72 16.51
C THR A 71 11.44 2.09 15.82
N THR A 72 10.53 3.04 16.05
CA THR A 72 10.67 4.42 15.56
C THR A 72 11.86 5.19 16.14
N HIS A 73 12.52 4.62 17.15
CA HIS A 73 13.70 5.16 17.83
C HIS A 73 15.00 4.43 17.47
N GLY A 74 14.97 3.44 16.57
CA GLY A 74 16.18 2.76 16.08
C GLY A 74 16.63 1.54 16.86
N LYS A 75 15.92 1.15 17.93
CA LYS A 75 16.12 -0.14 18.60
C LYS A 75 15.51 -1.28 17.78
N PRO A 76 16.00 -2.54 17.87
CA PRO A 76 15.35 -3.69 17.24
C PRO A 76 13.87 -3.81 17.63
N ALA A 77 13.01 -4.12 16.66
CA ALA A 77 11.61 -4.45 16.91
C ALA A 77 11.37 -5.95 16.72
N SER A 78 10.44 -6.51 17.47
CA SER A 78 10.03 -7.91 17.37
C SER A 78 8.83 -8.05 16.43
N SER A 79 8.70 -9.17 15.72
CA SER A 79 7.50 -9.48 14.94
C SER A 79 6.37 -10.10 15.78
N THR A 80 6.59 -10.29 17.09
CA THR A 80 5.63 -10.93 18.00
C THR A 80 5.38 -10.14 19.30
N ASN A 81 6.15 -9.08 19.57
CA ASN A 81 5.95 -8.24 20.75
C ASN A 81 5.33 -6.87 20.37
N PRO A 82 4.03 -6.65 20.64
CA PRO A 82 3.34 -5.41 20.33
C PRO A 82 3.94 -4.15 20.95
N ALA A 83 4.63 -4.27 22.09
CA ALA A 83 5.29 -3.14 22.75
C ALA A 83 6.42 -2.52 21.90
N THR A 84 6.89 -3.23 20.86
CA THR A 84 7.93 -2.75 19.94
C THR A 84 7.35 -2.16 18.65
N TRP A 85 6.03 -2.17 18.48
CA TRP A 85 5.34 -1.62 17.31
C TRP A 85 4.88 -0.19 17.58
N SER A 86 4.39 0.47 16.53
CA SER A 86 3.96 1.86 16.58
C SER A 86 2.76 2.10 15.66
N ASP A 87 2.20 3.31 15.73
CA ASP A 87 1.18 3.79 14.80
C ASP A 87 1.82 4.22 13.47
N PHE A 88 1.02 4.21 12.39
CA PHE A 88 1.50 4.62 11.08
C PHE A 88 2.02 6.06 11.04
N PRO A 89 1.32 7.07 11.61
CA PRO A 89 1.81 8.45 11.57
C PRO A 89 3.22 8.64 12.18
N ARG A 90 3.55 7.95 13.28
CA ARG A 90 4.89 7.98 13.90
C ARG A 90 5.93 7.33 13.00
N VAL A 91 5.62 6.17 12.42
CA VAL A 91 6.53 5.47 11.49
C VAL A 91 6.75 6.25 10.19
N HIS A 92 5.70 6.89 9.68
CA HIS A 92 5.76 7.70 8.46
C HIS A 92 6.60 8.97 8.65
N ARG A 93 6.53 9.61 9.83
CA ARG A 93 7.37 10.78 10.17
C ARG A 93 8.81 10.41 10.57
N SER A 94 9.04 9.19 11.06
CA SER A 94 10.38 8.77 11.51
C SER A 94 11.33 8.61 10.33
N ARG A 95 12.58 9.07 10.52
CA ARG A 95 13.69 8.92 9.56
C ARG A 95 14.62 7.76 9.89
N VAL A 96 14.32 6.98 10.94
CA VAL A 96 15.13 5.81 11.35
C VAL A 96 15.09 4.75 10.26
N GLY A 97 16.24 4.18 9.89
CA GLY A 97 16.28 3.16 8.84
C GLY A 97 15.77 3.69 7.50
N VAL A 98 15.35 2.80 6.61
CA VAL A 98 15.11 3.14 5.19
C VAL A 98 13.64 3.05 4.77
N GLY A 99 12.74 2.55 5.62
CA GLY A 99 11.32 2.49 5.27
C GLY A 99 10.41 1.94 6.37
N PRO A 100 9.09 1.99 6.14
CA PRO A 100 8.06 1.46 7.02
C PRO A 100 7.89 -0.06 6.85
N GLY A 101 7.71 -0.80 7.93
CA GLY A 101 7.29 -2.20 7.89
C GLY A 101 5.95 -2.39 8.57
N TYR A 102 5.21 -3.42 8.17
CA TYR A 102 3.94 -3.80 8.78
C TYR A 102 4.05 -5.20 9.38
N VAL A 103 3.68 -5.36 10.65
CA VAL A 103 3.68 -6.64 11.34
C VAL A 103 2.32 -7.31 11.19
N LEU A 104 2.31 -8.51 10.61
CA LEU A 104 1.14 -9.36 10.52
C LEU A 104 0.87 -9.99 11.88
N ALA A 105 -0.37 -9.85 12.34
CA ALA A 105 -0.84 -10.45 13.58
C ALA A 105 -2.16 -11.16 13.31
N LYS A 106 -2.26 -12.42 13.75
CA LYS A 106 -3.39 -13.31 13.43
C LYS A 106 -4.77 -12.68 13.70
N GLN A 107 -4.90 -11.92 14.80
CA GLN A 107 -6.16 -11.28 15.19
C GLN A 107 -6.65 -10.18 14.23
N ASP A 108 -5.78 -9.68 13.35
CA ASP A 108 -6.18 -8.65 12.38
C ASP A 108 -6.83 -9.23 11.12
N GLY A 109 -6.72 -10.55 10.90
CA GLY A 109 -7.26 -11.22 9.70
C GLY A 109 -6.68 -10.68 8.40
N ILE A 110 -5.42 -10.23 8.42
CA ILE A 110 -4.71 -9.71 7.26
C ILE A 110 -3.62 -10.70 6.88
N VAL A 111 -3.57 -11.06 5.61
CA VAL A 111 -2.55 -11.93 5.02
C VAL A 111 -1.71 -11.17 4.00
N CYS A 112 -0.50 -11.69 3.75
CA CYS A 112 0.38 -11.25 2.69
C CYS A 112 0.81 -12.47 1.87
N LEU A 113 0.60 -12.39 0.55
CA LEU A 113 1.29 -13.25 -0.42
C LEU A 113 2.54 -12.48 -0.86
N ASP A 114 3.72 -12.97 -0.48
CA ASP A 114 5.01 -12.42 -0.88
C ASP A 114 5.51 -13.19 -2.11
N LEU A 115 5.57 -12.50 -3.25
CA LEU A 115 5.99 -13.06 -4.52
C LEU A 115 7.41 -12.56 -4.83
N ASP A 116 8.38 -13.45 -4.73
CA ASP A 116 9.79 -13.14 -4.92
C ASP A 116 10.22 -13.26 -6.39
N HIS A 117 10.93 -12.23 -6.87
CA HIS A 117 11.57 -12.19 -8.20
C HIS A 117 10.63 -12.39 -9.41
N VAL A 118 9.34 -12.15 -9.25
CA VAL A 118 8.31 -12.36 -10.27
C VAL A 118 8.21 -11.28 -11.35
N VAL A 119 8.81 -10.11 -11.14
CA VAL A 119 8.84 -9.01 -12.11
C VAL A 119 10.15 -9.06 -12.90
N ARG A 120 10.05 -9.18 -14.22
CA ARG A 120 11.17 -9.20 -15.17
C ARG A 120 11.70 -7.78 -15.42
N GLU A 121 12.87 -7.69 -16.06
CA GLU A 121 13.51 -6.41 -16.37
C GLU A 121 12.68 -5.51 -17.29
N ASP A 122 11.87 -6.11 -18.18
CA ASP A 122 10.93 -5.43 -19.06
C ASP A 122 9.62 -5.00 -18.36
N GLY A 123 9.49 -5.29 -17.06
CA GLY A 123 8.30 -4.99 -16.25
C GLY A 123 7.15 -6.00 -16.40
N THR A 124 7.34 -7.08 -17.16
CA THR A 124 6.36 -8.18 -17.27
C THR A 124 6.46 -9.12 -16.07
N LEU A 125 5.41 -9.94 -15.88
CA LEU A 125 5.36 -10.94 -14.81
C LEU A 125 5.69 -12.32 -15.36
N VAL A 126 6.37 -13.13 -14.54
CA VAL A 126 6.47 -14.58 -14.79
C VAL A 126 5.10 -15.23 -14.85
N GLU A 127 4.99 -16.30 -15.63
CA GLU A 127 3.71 -16.87 -16.08
C GLU A 127 2.85 -17.30 -14.90
N TRP A 128 3.44 -17.99 -13.92
CA TRP A 128 2.71 -18.45 -12.74
C TRP A 128 2.22 -17.29 -11.87
N ALA A 129 3.00 -16.22 -11.76
CA ALA A 129 2.62 -15.04 -10.99
C ALA A 129 1.50 -14.27 -11.69
N ALA A 130 1.55 -14.15 -13.02
CA ALA A 130 0.47 -13.59 -13.81
C ALA A 130 -0.83 -14.40 -13.65
N ALA A 131 -0.75 -15.74 -13.71
CA ALA A 131 -1.90 -16.62 -13.50
C ALA A 131 -2.48 -16.49 -12.07
N LEU A 132 -1.62 -16.43 -11.04
CA LEU A 132 -2.07 -16.20 -9.66
C LEU A 132 -2.78 -14.85 -9.52
N LEU A 133 -2.22 -13.78 -10.08
CA LEU A 133 -2.83 -12.45 -10.00
C LEU A 133 -4.16 -12.34 -10.76
N GLN A 134 -4.45 -13.22 -11.72
CA GLN A 134 -5.77 -13.30 -12.35
C GLN A 134 -6.85 -13.86 -11.40
N LEU A 135 -6.46 -14.68 -10.43
CA LEU A 135 -7.37 -15.21 -9.40
C LEU A 135 -7.57 -14.23 -8.23
N VAL A 136 -6.63 -13.28 -8.07
CA VAL A 136 -6.65 -12.31 -6.98
C VAL A 136 -7.68 -11.21 -7.28
N PRO A 137 -8.68 -10.98 -6.40
CA PRO A 137 -9.59 -9.86 -6.55
C PRO A 137 -8.85 -8.53 -6.39
N ALA A 138 -9.43 -7.44 -6.89
CA ALA A 138 -8.83 -6.11 -6.84
C ALA A 138 -8.56 -5.65 -5.40
N THR A 139 -7.32 -5.87 -4.94
CA THR A 139 -6.79 -5.62 -3.60
C THR A 139 -5.48 -4.85 -3.66
N TYR A 140 -4.95 -4.47 -2.51
CA TYR A 140 -3.66 -3.80 -2.42
C TYR A 140 -2.51 -4.73 -2.85
N ILE A 141 -1.79 -4.28 -3.88
CA ILE A 141 -0.57 -4.91 -4.37
C ILE A 141 0.48 -3.82 -4.46
N GLU A 142 1.67 -4.07 -3.93
CA GLU A 142 2.82 -3.17 -4.06
C GLU A 142 4.04 -3.87 -4.62
N VAL A 143 4.91 -3.09 -5.25
CA VAL A 143 6.25 -3.54 -5.62
C VAL A 143 7.06 -3.73 -4.33
N SER A 144 7.67 -4.89 -4.16
CA SER A 144 8.49 -5.18 -2.98
C SER A 144 9.78 -4.37 -3.01
N ARG A 145 10.49 -4.31 -1.89
CA ARG A 145 11.72 -3.49 -1.75
C ARG A 145 12.85 -3.88 -2.72
N SER A 146 12.82 -5.09 -3.31
CA SER A 146 13.82 -5.51 -4.28
C SER A 146 13.59 -4.90 -5.67
N GLY A 147 12.41 -4.33 -5.92
CA GLY A 147 11.97 -3.89 -7.24
C GLY A 147 11.57 -5.02 -8.19
N ARG A 148 11.85 -6.28 -7.83
CA ARG A 148 11.57 -7.47 -8.66
C ARG A 148 10.51 -8.41 -8.08
N GLY A 149 9.98 -8.11 -6.89
CA GLY A 149 8.91 -8.89 -6.27
C GLY A 149 7.64 -8.06 -6.06
N LEU A 150 6.57 -8.72 -5.63
CA LEU A 150 5.30 -8.10 -5.29
C LEU A 150 4.82 -8.57 -3.92
N HIS A 151 4.22 -7.68 -3.14
CA HIS A 151 3.41 -8.05 -1.99
C HIS A 151 1.94 -7.90 -2.33
N VAL A 152 1.15 -8.96 -2.18
CA VAL A 152 -0.32 -8.94 -2.30
C VAL A 152 -0.91 -9.02 -0.91
N PHE A 153 -1.62 -7.98 -0.48
CA PHE A 153 -2.29 -7.95 0.82
C PHE A 153 -3.80 -8.13 0.66
N GLY A 154 -4.40 -8.82 1.61
CA GLY A 154 -5.86 -8.92 1.69
C GLY A 154 -6.33 -9.47 3.02
N GLN A 155 -7.64 -9.58 3.16
CA GLN A 155 -8.28 -10.19 4.31
C GLN A 155 -8.30 -11.70 4.17
N GLY A 156 -8.07 -12.43 5.26
CA GLY A 156 -8.12 -13.88 5.25
C GLY A 156 -7.50 -14.49 6.50
N THR A 157 -7.65 -15.80 6.62
CA THR A 157 -7.09 -16.60 7.71
C THR A 157 -6.48 -17.88 7.16
N LEU A 158 -5.39 -18.32 7.76
CA LEU A 158 -4.79 -19.63 7.44
C LEU A 158 -5.18 -20.63 8.53
N PRO A 159 -5.56 -21.87 8.17
CA PRO A 159 -5.88 -22.91 9.14
C PRO A 159 -4.65 -23.37 9.93
N GLY A 160 -3.44 -23.17 9.37
CA GLY A 160 -2.17 -23.54 9.98
C GLY A 160 -1.07 -22.51 9.73
N ARG A 161 0.17 -23.00 9.65
CA ARG A 161 1.32 -22.17 9.29
C ARG A 161 1.23 -21.75 7.81
N GLY A 162 1.89 -20.64 7.50
CA GLY A 162 2.15 -20.23 6.13
C GLY A 162 2.88 -21.30 5.32
N ARG A 163 2.80 -21.19 3.99
CA ARG A 163 3.47 -22.09 3.05
C ARG A 163 4.43 -21.31 2.17
N ARG A 164 5.54 -21.96 1.80
CA ARG A 164 6.57 -21.45 0.90
C ARG A 164 6.71 -22.39 -0.29
N TRP A 165 6.75 -21.81 -1.48
CA TRP A 165 7.17 -22.46 -2.71
C TRP A 165 8.39 -21.73 -3.24
N SER A 166 9.40 -22.50 -3.65
CA SER A 166 10.61 -21.97 -4.28
C SER A 166 10.81 -22.74 -5.57
N TYR A 167 10.94 -22.01 -6.67
CA TYR A 167 11.04 -22.56 -8.02
C TYR A 167 12.50 -22.57 -8.47
N ALA A 168 12.82 -23.44 -9.44
CA ALA A 168 14.19 -23.63 -9.93
C ALA A 168 14.78 -22.36 -10.59
N ASP A 169 13.91 -21.48 -11.10
CA ASP A 169 14.29 -20.19 -11.71
C ASP A 169 14.60 -19.09 -10.67
N GLY A 170 14.55 -19.42 -9.37
CA GLY A 170 14.80 -18.50 -8.27
C GLY A 170 13.59 -17.63 -7.88
N THR A 171 12.44 -17.81 -8.52
CA THR A 171 11.18 -17.18 -8.08
C THR A 171 10.57 -17.94 -6.90
N GLY A 172 9.67 -17.31 -6.18
CA GLY A 172 9.01 -17.95 -5.05
C GLY A 172 7.70 -17.28 -4.65
N LEU A 173 6.91 -18.03 -3.89
CA LEU A 173 5.69 -17.58 -3.24
C LEU A 173 5.77 -17.94 -1.77
N GLU A 174 5.52 -16.98 -0.89
CA GLU A 174 5.35 -17.21 0.54
C GLU A 174 4.02 -16.62 1.03
N VAL A 175 3.31 -17.37 1.86
CA VAL A 175 2.00 -16.95 2.40
C VAL A 175 2.16 -16.71 3.89
N TYR A 176 1.88 -15.48 4.34
CA TYR A 176 2.02 -15.07 5.73
C TYR A 176 0.72 -14.51 6.29
N ALA A 177 0.43 -14.82 7.55
CA ALA A 177 -0.74 -14.29 8.27
C ALA A 177 -0.44 -13.86 9.72
N ASP A 178 0.74 -14.23 10.25
CA ASP A 178 1.07 -14.02 11.65
C ASP A 178 2.58 -14.01 11.89
N ALA A 179 3.01 -13.38 12.99
CA ALA A 179 4.36 -13.41 13.54
C ALA A 179 5.49 -13.03 12.56
N ARG A 180 5.17 -12.28 11.50
CA ARG A 180 6.10 -11.82 10.47
C ARG A 180 5.82 -10.36 10.17
N TYR A 181 6.89 -9.60 9.95
CA TYR A 181 6.77 -8.26 9.40
C TYR A 181 7.10 -8.26 7.91
N ILE A 182 6.43 -7.41 7.16
CA ILE A 182 6.65 -7.17 5.74
C ILE A 182 7.22 -5.77 5.57
N ALA A 183 8.29 -5.64 4.78
CA ALA A 183 8.89 -4.35 4.46
C ALA A 183 8.01 -3.64 3.42
N MET A 184 7.34 -2.56 3.82
CA MET A 184 6.35 -1.88 2.99
C MET A 184 6.99 -0.81 2.11
N THR A 185 6.53 -0.67 0.87
CA THR A 185 7.03 0.38 -0.06
C THR A 185 6.00 1.47 -0.33
N GLY A 186 4.71 1.16 -0.33
CA GLY A 186 3.65 2.11 -0.71
C GLY A 186 3.55 2.30 -2.22
N GLN A 187 4.46 1.69 -2.98
CA GLN A 187 4.51 1.78 -4.43
C GLN A 187 3.53 0.77 -5.03
N ARG A 188 2.27 1.19 -5.17
CA ARG A 188 1.21 0.36 -5.74
C ARG A 188 1.62 -0.17 -7.11
N TRP A 189 1.38 -1.47 -7.30
CA TRP A 189 1.58 -2.12 -8.58
C TRP A 189 0.48 -1.68 -9.55
N LYS A 190 0.85 -0.91 -10.57
CA LYS A 190 -0.09 -0.35 -11.56
C LYS A 190 -1.24 0.39 -10.86
N ASP A 191 -2.48 0.06 -11.18
CA ASP A 191 -3.69 0.68 -10.63
C ASP A 191 -4.27 -0.07 -9.42
N ALA A 192 -3.51 -0.97 -8.79
CA ALA A 192 -3.97 -1.73 -7.62
C ALA A 192 -4.59 -0.80 -6.56
N PRO A 193 -5.79 -1.09 -6.03
CA PRO A 193 -6.48 -0.18 -5.12
C PRO A 193 -5.77 -0.10 -3.75
N ALA A 194 -5.92 1.04 -3.07
CA ALA A 194 -5.44 1.21 -1.69
C ALA A 194 -6.45 0.71 -0.64
N ARG A 195 -6.89 -0.55 -0.78
CA ARG A 195 -7.85 -1.23 0.12
C ARG A 195 -7.55 -2.71 0.18
N LEU A 196 -8.07 -3.41 1.18
CA LEU A 196 -7.97 -4.86 1.27
C LEU A 196 -9.26 -5.52 0.75
N ALA A 197 -9.12 -6.52 -0.12
CA ALA A 197 -10.21 -7.42 -0.50
C ALA A 197 -10.08 -8.76 0.24
N ASP A 198 -11.15 -9.55 0.23
CA ASP A 198 -11.15 -10.93 0.73
C ASP A 198 -10.30 -11.83 -0.18
N LEU A 199 -9.37 -12.60 0.39
CA LEU A 199 -8.52 -13.56 -0.32
C LEU A 199 -8.86 -15.01 0.03
N GLY A 200 -9.96 -15.30 0.72
CA GLY A 200 -10.33 -16.63 1.19
C GLY A 200 -10.35 -17.70 0.09
N GLU A 201 -10.94 -17.40 -1.07
CA GLU A 201 -10.96 -18.31 -2.21
C GLU A 201 -9.55 -18.56 -2.77
N VAL A 202 -8.74 -17.52 -2.90
CA VAL A 202 -7.34 -17.64 -3.35
C VAL A 202 -6.53 -18.47 -2.36
N LEU A 203 -6.68 -18.19 -1.06
CA LEU A 203 -5.99 -18.92 0.00
C LEU A 203 -6.34 -20.41 -0.01
N ALA A 204 -7.61 -20.77 -0.25
CA ALA A 204 -8.06 -22.16 -0.34
C ALA A 204 -7.41 -22.95 -1.48
N THR A 205 -6.88 -22.28 -2.51
CA THR A 205 -6.09 -22.94 -3.59
C THR A 205 -4.62 -23.13 -3.25
N LEU A 206 -4.13 -22.44 -2.21
CA LEU A 206 -2.71 -22.41 -1.82
C LEU A 206 -2.43 -23.26 -0.58
N VAL A 207 -3.40 -23.43 0.33
CA VAL A 207 -3.25 -24.19 1.58
C VAL A 207 -3.74 -25.63 1.48
#